data_AF-A0A321LSI8-F1
#
_entry.id   AF-A0A321LSI8-F1
#
_cell.length_a   1.000
_cell.length_b   1.000
_cell.length_c   1.000
_cell.angle_alpha   90.00
_cell.angle_beta   90.00
_cell.angle_gamma   90.00
#
_symmetry.space_group_name_H-M   'P 1'
#
loop_
_entity.id
_entity.type
_entity.pdbx_description
1 polymer ?
#
loop_
_entity_poly.entity_id
_entity_poly.type
_entity_poly.pdbx_seq_one_letter_code
_entity_poly.pdbx_strand_id
1 'polypeptide(L)' 'MVIGFDEIRHLIPPYIFNEFGQLTGHYVKYEKILCVQEHGRVQIWLDQESYDSKDPERLICDYDEMDLRRARIN' A
#
# COMPACT_ATOMS: atom_id res chain seq x y z
N MET A 1 -1.07 12.32 4.55
CA MET A 1 -1.03 11.75 5.91
C MET A 1 -0.43 10.36 5.83
N VAL A 2 0.56 10.02 6.67
CA VAL A 2 1.05 8.64 6.75
C VAL A 2 0.06 7.83 7.58
N ILE A 3 -0.34 6.66 7.06
CA ILE A 3 -1.28 5.74 7.72
C ILE A 3 -0.54 4.47 8.12
N GLY A 4 -0.95 3.82 9.20
CA GLY A 4 -0.39 2.52 9.56
C GLY A 4 -0.75 1.46 8.50
N PHE A 5 0.21 0.63 8.08
CA PHE A 5 -0.07 -0.43 7.11
C PHE A 5 -1.11 -1.42 7.62
N ASP A 6 -1.11 -1.74 8.92
CA ASP A 6 -2.13 -2.59 9.56
C ASP A 6 -3.56 -2.06 9.36
N GLU A 7 -3.73 -0.74 9.29
CA GLU A 7 -5.03 -0.10 9.12
C GLU A 7 -5.60 -0.27 7.72
N ILE A 8 -4.74 -0.50 6.72
CA ILE A 8 -5.16 -0.66 5.32
C ILE A 8 -4.95 -2.07 4.78
N ARG A 9 -4.19 -2.92 5.49
CA ARG A 9 -3.82 -4.27 5.06
C ARG A 9 -5.03 -5.12 4.65
N HIS A 10 -6.13 -5.02 5.40
CA HIS A 10 -7.37 -5.75 5.12
C HIS A 10 -8.06 -5.33 3.82
N LEU A 11 -7.70 -4.17 3.28
CA LEU A 11 -8.24 -3.62 2.04
C LEU A 11 -7.37 -3.94 0.83
N ILE A 12 -6.15 -4.44 1.04
CA ILE A 12 -5.25 -4.85 -0.03
C ILE A 12 -5.67 -6.25 -0.51
N PRO A 13 -5.96 -6.43 -1.80
CA PRO A 13 -6.35 -7.73 -2.32
C PRO A 13 -5.26 -8.79 -2.08
N PRO A 14 -5.63 -10.02 -1.70
CA PRO A 14 -4.65 -11.07 -1.37
C PRO A 14 -3.68 -11.41 -2.51
N TYR A 15 -4.09 -11.23 -3.78
CA TYR A 15 -3.28 -11.54 -4.96
C TYR A 15 -2.08 -10.62 -5.15
N ILE A 16 -2.03 -9.49 -4.43
CA ILE A 16 -0.88 -8.58 -4.39
C ILE A 16 0.28 -9.20 -3.58
N PHE A 17 -0.01 -10.18 -2.74
CA PHE A 17 0.97 -10.94 -1.99
C PHE A 17 1.23 -12.30 -2.66
N ASN A 18 2.49 -12.73 -2.68
CA ASN A 18 2.86 -14.09 -3.03
C ASN A 18 2.51 -15.06 -1.88
N GLU A 19 2.76 -16.35 -2.10
CA GLU A 19 2.52 -17.42 -1.11
C GLU A 19 3.28 -17.26 0.21
N PHE A 20 4.32 -16.41 0.23
CA PHE A 20 5.13 -16.09 1.39
C PHE A 20 4.69 -14.78 2.08
N GLY A 21 3.60 -14.15 1.63
CA GLY A 21 3.12 -12.87 2.15
C GLY A 21 3.97 -11.68 1.70
N GLN A 22 4.81 -11.84 0.68
CA GLN A 22 5.62 -10.76 0.11
C GLN A 22 4.84 -10.10 -1.02
N LEU A 23 4.99 -8.79 -1.14
CA LEU A 23 4.49 -8.05 -2.28
C LEU A 23 5.14 -8.53 -3.57
N THR A 24 4.33 -8.97 -4.53
CA THR A 24 4.79 -9.70 -5.72
C THR A 24 5.96 -9.00 -6.42
N GLY A 25 7.13 -9.66 -6.44
CA GLY A 25 8.34 -9.20 -7.14
C GLY A 25 9.37 -8.46 -6.29
N HIS A 26 9.03 -8.02 -5.07
CA HIS A 26 9.95 -7.28 -4.20
C HIS A 26 10.09 -7.93 -2.82
N TYR A 27 11.33 -8.07 -2.35
CA TYR A 27 11.59 -8.39 -0.96
C TYR A 27 11.27 -7.17 -0.10
N VAL A 28 10.09 -7.17 0.51
CA VAL A 28 9.62 -6.07 1.36
C VAL A 28 9.71 -6.46 2.82
N LYS A 29 10.38 -5.62 3.61
CA LYS A 29 10.26 -5.70 5.06
C LYS A 29 8.99 -4.97 5.48
N TYR A 30 8.10 -5.66 6.19
CA TYR A 30 6.82 -5.11 6.65
C TYR A 30 6.95 -3.74 7.33
N GLU A 31 7.97 -3.60 8.19
CA GLU A 31 8.30 -2.37 8.94
C GLU A 31 8.67 -1.17 8.05
N LYS A 32 9.00 -1.42 6.78
CA LYS A 32 9.41 -0.39 5.83
C LYS A 32 8.26 0.12 4.98
N ILE A 33 7.16 -0.64 4.86
CA ILE A 33 6.05 -0.26 3.99
C ILE A 33 5.50 1.10 4.42
N LEU A 34 5.45 2.04 3.49
CA LEU A 34 4.88 3.36 3.73
C LEU A 34 3.50 3.45 3.09
N CYS A 35 2.51 3.83 3.88
CA CYS A 35 1.16 4.11 3.37
C CYS A 35 0.91 5.60 3.46
N VAL A 36 0.53 6.21 2.34
CA VAL A 36 0.28 7.64 2.27
C VAL A 36 -1.11 7.88 1.74
N GLN A 37 -1.89 8.64 2.51
CA GLN A 37 -3.13 9.24 2.04
C GLN A 37 -2.87 10.66 1.58
N GLU A 38 -3.03 10.92 0.29
CA GLU A 38 -2.92 12.26 -0.29
C GLU A 38 -3.88 12.43 -1.47
N HIS A 39 -4.44 13.63 -1.63
CA HIS A 39 -5.33 13.96 -2.75
C HIS A 39 -6.53 13.01 -2.96
N GLY A 40 -7.09 12.47 -1.87
CA GLY A 40 -8.20 11.51 -1.93
C GLY A 40 -7.80 10.10 -2.40
N ARG A 41 -6.49 9.82 -2.43
CA ARG A 41 -5.93 8.53 -2.81
C ARG A 41 -5.17 7.92 -1.65
N VAL A 42 -5.13 6.59 -1.62
CA VAL A 42 -4.30 5.82 -0.68
C VAL A 42 -3.27 5.06 -1.49
N GLN A 43 -2.02 5.43 -1.26
CA GLN A 43 -0.87 4.85 -1.93
C GLN A 43 -0.07 3.99 -0.95
N ILE A 44 0.44 2.88 -1.46
CA ILE A 44 1.29 1.96 -0.72
C ILE A 44 2.64 1.91 -1.43
N TRP A 45 3.70 2.21 -0.72
CA TRP A 45 5.06 2.29 -1.24
C TRP A 45 5.94 1.26 -0.53
N LEU A 46 6.92 0.71 -1.24
CA LEU A 46 7.85 -0.27 -0.66
C LEU A 46 8.56 0.29 0.59
N ASP A 47 8.93 1.57 0.54
CA ASP A 47 9.56 2.31 1.62
C ASP A 47 9.44 3.84 1.45
N GLN A 48 9.90 4.57 2.46
CA GLN A 48 9.95 6.03 2.46
C GLN A 48 10.78 6.60 1.31
N GLU A 49 11.92 5.98 0.98
CA GLU A 49 12.80 6.41 -0.11
C GLU A 49 12.09 6.34 -1.46
N SER A 50 11.32 5.28 -1.69
CA SER A 50 10.50 5.08 -2.88
C SER A 50 9.43 6.17 -3.02
N TYR A 51 8.80 6.55 -1.90
CA TYR A 51 7.81 7.63 -1.89
C TYR A 51 8.45 9.00 -2.14
N ASP A 52 9.58 9.27 -1.50
CA ASP A 52 10.29 10.56 -1.62
C ASP A 52 10.82 10.77 -3.04
N SER A 53 11.33 9.70 -3.67
CA SER A 53 11.76 9.72 -5.07
C SER A 53 10.62 9.61 -6.08
N LYS A 54 9.39 9.32 -5.62
CA LYS A 54 8.21 9.05 -6.45
C LYS A 54 8.49 7.99 -7.53
N ASP A 55 9.20 6.92 -7.14
CA ASP A 55 9.57 5.80 -8.04
C ASP A 55 8.34 4.93 -8.38
N PRO A 56 7.79 4.99 -9.60
CA PRO A 56 6.58 4.28 -9.97
C PRO A 56 6.76 2.76 -9.99
N GLU A 57 7.98 2.23 -10.14
CA GLU A 57 8.24 0.79 -10.09
C GLU A 57 8.12 0.24 -8.66
N ARG A 58 8.15 1.13 -7.66
CA ARG A 58 8.07 0.81 -6.23
C ARG A 58 6.76 1.25 -5.59
N LEU A 59 5.84 1.76 -6.41
CA LEU A 59 4.45 1.97 -6.03
C LEU A 59 3.73 0.63 -6.10
N ILE A 60 3.38 0.10 -4.94
CA ILE A 60 2.69 -1.19 -4.81
C ILE A 60 1.24 -1.08 -5.29
N CYS A 61 0.54 -0.07 -4.79
CA CYS A 61 -0.88 0.12 -5.00
C CYS A 61 -1.21 1.61 -4.92
N ASP A 62 -2.18 2.02 -5.72
CA ASP A 62 -2.74 3.36 -5.69
C ASP A 62 -4.25 3.27 -5.88
N TYR A 63 -4.98 3.43 -4.78
CA TYR A 63 -6.44 3.31 -4.74
C TYR A 63 -7.10 4.66 -4.55
N ASP A 64 -8.32 4.79 -5.07
CA ASP A 64 -9.24 5.83 -4.62
C ASP A 64 -9.66 5.56 -3.17
N GLU A 65 -9.63 6.58 -2.32
CA GLU A 65 -9.97 6.46 -0.90
C GLU A 65 -11.43 6.04 -0.70
N MET A 66 -12.36 6.52 -1.55
CA MET A 66 -13.78 6.21 -1.40
C MET A 66 -14.06 4.74 -1.69
N ASP A 67 -13.40 4.17 -2.69
CA ASP A 67 -13.54 2.76 -3.05
C ASP A 67 -13.01 1.85 -1.93
N LEU A 68 -11.85 2.20 -1.35
CA LEU A 68 -11.30 1.54 -0.17
C LEU A 68 -12.26 1.58 1.03
N ARG A 69 -12.84 2.74 1.33
CA ARG A 69 -13.77 2.89 2.45
C ARG A 69 -15.08 2.14 2.24
N ARG A 70 -15.56 2.03 1.00
CA ARG A 70 -16.76 1.23 0.65
C ARG A 70 -16.54 -0.26 0.86
N ALA A 71 -15.33 -0.76 0.57
CA ALA A 71 -14.97 -2.16 0.80
C ALA A 71 -15.00 -2.57 2.30
N ARG A 72 -14.82 -1.61 3.23
CA ARG A 72 -14.83 -1.86 4.68
C ARG A 72 -16.24 -2.06 5.29
N ILE A 73 -17.31 -1.74 4.54
CA ILE A 73 -18.69 -1.74 5.03
C ILE A 73 -19.45 -3.03 4.60
N ASN A 74 -18.86 -3.85 3.74
CA ASN A 74 -19.36 -5.20 3.42
C ASN A 74 -18.57 -6.27 4.16
#